data_AF-A0ABD5XBP7-F1
#
_entry.id   AF-A0ABD5XBP7-F1
#
_cell.length_a   1.000
_cell.length_b   1.000
_cell.length_c   1.000
_cell.angle_alpha   90.00
_cell.angle_beta   90.00
_cell.angle_gamma   90.00
#
_symmetry.space_group_name_H-M   'P 1'
#
loop_
_entity.id
_entity.type
_entity.pdbx_description
1 polymer ?
#
loop_
_entity_poly.entity_id
_entity_poly.type
_entity_poly.pdbx_seq_one_letter_code
_entity_poly.pdbx_strand_id
1 'polypeptide(L)'
;MTEHAESRHEKEATAGRATDVMSEIGRELDQEVLAILGAESPLHVMDIARTADRHPITVDQTCARLHEHGQIHPVGRGLYKITDDGKRQTGDDSES
;
A
#
# COMPACT_ATOMS: atom_id res chain seq x y z
N MET A 1 35.80 40.88 -13.94
CA MET A 1 34.52 40.96 -14.67
C MET A 1 33.99 39.52 -14.71
N THR A 2 33.35 39.09 -13.62
CA THR A 2 31.87 38.94 -13.47
C THR A 2 31.33 37.93 -14.49
N GLU A 3 31.27 36.64 -14.16
CA GLU A 3 30.32 35.94 -13.27
C GLU A 3 29.07 35.40 -14.02
N HIS A 4 28.58 34.27 -13.51
CA HIS A 4 27.30 33.61 -13.72
C HIS A 4 27.14 32.66 -14.92
N ALA A 5 27.67 31.45 -14.74
CA ALA A 5 26.99 30.24 -15.17
C ALA A 5 26.54 29.49 -13.91
N GLU A 6 25.41 29.90 -13.32
CA GLU A 6 24.83 29.22 -12.16
C GLU A 6 23.48 28.59 -12.52
N SER A 7 23.49 27.26 -12.42
CA SER A 7 22.52 26.51 -11.62
C SER A 7 21.07 26.51 -12.11
N ARG A 8 20.82 25.68 -13.12
CA ARG A 8 19.52 25.02 -13.31
C ARG A 8 19.73 23.51 -13.39
N HIS A 9 19.99 22.84 -12.27
CA HIS A 9 19.93 21.36 -12.21
C HIS A 9 19.90 20.80 -10.77
N GLU A 10 19.08 21.34 -9.86
CA GLU A 10 18.96 20.74 -8.50
C GLU A 10 17.53 20.63 -7.94
N LYS A 11 16.48 21.00 -8.68
CA LYS A 11 15.11 20.95 -8.15
C LYS A 11 14.26 19.72 -8.51
N GLU A 12 14.72 18.86 -9.41
CA GLU A 12 13.93 17.67 -9.84
C GLU A 12 14.32 16.36 -9.12
N ALA A 13 15.53 16.26 -8.57
CA ALA A 13 16.03 15.00 -7.99
C ALA A 13 15.38 14.63 -6.65
N THR A 14 14.95 15.60 -5.84
CA THR A 14 14.35 15.37 -4.52
C THR A 14 12.87 14.96 -4.61
N ALA A 15 12.15 15.47 -5.63
CA ALA A 15 10.75 15.14 -5.82
C ALA A 15 10.55 13.68 -6.27
N GLY A 16 11.37 13.20 -7.21
CA GLY A 16 11.31 11.81 -7.69
C GLY A 16 11.63 10.79 -6.59
N ARG A 17 12.55 11.11 -5.67
CA ARG A 17 12.95 10.22 -4.57
C ARG A 17 11.90 10.14 -3.46
N ALA A 18 11.14 11.21 -3.23
CA ALA A 18 10.06 11.19 -2.25
C ALA A 18 8.82 10.44 -2.75
N THR A 19 8.50 10.55 -4.05
CA THR A 19 7.38 9.81 -4.67
C THR A 19 7.63 8.31 -4.76
N ASP A 20 8.90 7.92 -4.94
CA ASP A 20 9.33 6.52 -5.00
C ASP A 20 9.16 5.85 -3.63
N VAL A 21 9.67 6.47 -2.55
CA VAL A 21 9.51 5.98 -1.17
C VAL A 21 8.05 5.93 -0.74
N MET A 22 7.23 6.93 -1.09
CA MET A 22 5.79 6.89 -0.79
C MET A 22 5.06 5.76 -1.52
N SER A 23 5.48 5.42 -2.74
CA SER A 23 4.91 4.31 -3.51
C SER A 23 5.33 2.96 -2.93
N GLU A 24 6.57 2.84 -2.44
CA GLU A 24 7.08 1.64 -1.78
C GLU A 24 6.35 1.36 -0.47
N ILE A 25 6.21 2.38 0.40
CA ILE A 25 5.44 2.28 1.66
C ILE A 25 3.99 1.87 1.39
N GLY A 26 3.39 2.36 0.31
CA GLY A 26 2.04 1.96 -0.11
C GLY A 26 1.96 0.49 -0.50
N ARG A 27 2.96 -0.03 -1.23
CA ARG A 27 3.02 -1.45 -1.64
C ARG A 27 3.27 -2.38 -0.47
N GLU A 28 4.14 -2.00 0.46
CA GLU A 28 4.38 -2.78 1.68
C GLU A 28 3.09 -2.95 2.49
N LEU A 29 2.34 -1.86 2.66
CA LEU A 29 1.05 -1.91 3.37
C LEU A 29 -0.02 -2.70 2.59
N ASP A 30 -0.01 -2.63 1.25
CA ASP A 30 -0.90 -3.44 0.42
C ASP A 30 -0.66 -4.93 0.65
N GLN A 31 0.60 -5.37 0.63
CA GLN A 31 0.98 -6.76 0.89
C GLN A 31 0.65 -7.19 2.33
N GLU A 32 0.91 -6.33 3.30
CA GLU A 32 0.59 -6.60 4.71
C GLU A 32 -0.92 -6.81 4.93
N VAL A 33 -1.77 -5.94 4.37
CA VAL A 33 -3.23 -6.08 4.46
C VAL A 33 -3.71 -7.37 3.77
N LEU A 34 -3.16 -7.70 2.61
CA LEU A 34 -3.50 -8.95 1.92
C LEU A 34 -3.04 -10.18 2.72
N ALA A 35 -1.85 -10.15 3.32
CA ALA A 35 -1.35 -11.26 4.14
C ALA A 35 -2.24 -11.49 5.37
N ILE A 36 -2.66 -10.42 6.05
CA ILE A 36 -3.58 -10.49 7.19
C ILE A 36 -4.92 -11.12 6.79
N LEU A 37 -5.51 -10.67 5.68
CA LEU A 37 -6.77 -11.22 5.18
C LEU A 37 -6.63 -12.64 4.60
N GLY A 38 -5.44 -13.00 4.13
CA GLY A 38 -5.09 -14.35 3.69
C GLY A 38 -5.03 -15.35 4.84
N ALA A 39 -4.53 -14.91 6.00
CA ALA A 39 -4.47 -15.72 7.22
C ALA A 39 -5.85 -15.90 7.86
N GLU A 40 -6.65 -14.83 7.93
CA GLU A 40 -8.00 -14.87 8.50
C GLU A 40 -8.93 -13.93 7.72
N SER A 41 -10.05 -14.44 7.22
CA SER A 41 -11.08 -13.60 6.58
C SER A 41 -12.49 -14.17 6.76
N PRO A 42 -13.53 -13.30 6.85
CA PRO A 42 -13.48 -11.84 6.77
C PRO A 42 -13.00 -11.15 8.05
N LEU A 43 -12.35 -9.99 7.92
CA LEU A 43 -11.89 -9.16 9.06
C LEU A 43 -12.38 -7.73 8.96
N HIS A 44 -12.59 -7.10 10.13
CA HIS A 44 -12.98 -5.70 10.23
C HIS A 44 -11.75 -4.80 10.07
N VAL A 45 -11.91 -3.63 9.45
CA VAL A 45 -10.82 -2.65 9.25
C VAL A 45 -10.06 -2.33 10.55
N MET A 46 -10.74 -2.30 11.70
CA MET A 46 -10.09 -2.09 13.01
C MET A 46 -9.19 -3.26 13.42
N ASP A 47 -9.58 -4.49 13.12
CA ASP A 47 -8.79 -5.67 13.44
C ASP A 47 -7.58 -5.77 12.52
N ILE A 48 -7.75 -5.44 11.23
CA ILE A 48 -6.64 -5.34 10.27
C ILE A 48 -5.64 -4.26 10.73
N ALA A 49 -6.14 -3.08 11.10
CA ALA A 49 -5.30 -1.98 11.60
C ALA A 49 -4.54 -2.33 12.87
N ARG A 50 -5.18 -3.04 13.80
CA ARG A 50 -4.54 -3.54 15.01
C ARG A 50 -3.44 -4.56 14.70
N THR A 51 -3.68 -5.49 13.77
CA THR A 51 -2.70 -6.51 13.40
C THR A 51 -1.50 -5.93 12.64
N ALA A 52 -1.74 -4.96 11.76
CA ALA A 52 -0.69 -4.26 11.00
C ALA A 52 0.03 -3.16 11.82
N ASP A 53 -0.37 -2.92 13.07
CA ASP A 53 0.08 -1.77 13.88
C ASP A 53 0.01 -0.43 13.12
N ARG A 54 -1.07 -0.24 12.35
CA ARG A 54 -1.30 0.95 11.52
C ARG A 54 -2.52 1.73 11.98
N HIS A 55 -2.55 3.00 11.58
CA HIS A 55 -3.71 3.84 11.83
C HIS A 55 -4.92 3.35 11.01
N PRO A 56 -6.13 3.25 11.58
CA PRO A 56 -7.27 2.68 10.87
C PRO A 56 -7.68 3.44 9.60
N ILE A 57 -7.48 4.75 9.56
CA ILE A 57 -7.72 5.55 8.35
C ILE A 57 -6.79 5.12 7.21
N THR A 58 -5.52 4.83 7.50
CA THR A 58 -4.54 4.40 6.49
C THR A 58 -4.88 3.02 5.95
N VAL A 59 -5.35 2.13 6.83
CA VAL A 59 -5.82 0.80 6.44
C VAL A 59 -7.11 0.89 5.62
N ASP A 60 -8.07 1.73 6.01
CA ASP A 60 -9.30 1.95 5.24
C ASP A 60 -9.01 2.44 3.81
N GLN A 61 -8.11 3.42 3.67
CA GLN A 61 -7.65 3.91 2.36
C GLN A 61 -6.98 2.80 1.53
N THR A 62 -6.21 1.94 2.18
CA THR A 62 -5.57 0.79 1.53
C THR A 62 -6.59 -0.25 1.10
N CYS A 63 -7.56 -0.58 1.96
CA CYS A 63 -8.67 -1.46 1.61
C CYS A 63 -9.48 -0.93 0.43
N ALA A 64 -9.72 0.38 0.36
CA ALA A 64 -10.39 1.00 -0.79
C ALA A 64 -9.60 0.77 -2.10
N ARG A 65 -8.28 1.01 -2.09
CA ARG A 65 -7.39 0.77 -3.24
C ARG A 65 -7.35 -0.70 -3.66
N LEU A 66 -7.16 -1.61 -2.71
CA LEU A 66 -7.15 -3.05 -2.98
C LEU A 66 -8.48 -3.57 -3.52
N HIS A 67 -9.60 -2.95 -3.10
CA HIS A 67 -10.92 -3.24 -3.64
C HIS A 67 -11.07 -2.75 -5.09
N GLU A 68 -10.58 -1.55 -5.40
CA GLU A 68 -10.54 -1.03 -6.79
C GLU A 68 -9.73 -1.96 -7.72
N HIS A 69 -8.69 -2.62 -7.20
CA HIS A 69 -7.90 -3.60 -7.92
C HIS A 69 -8.51 -5.03 -7.92
N GLY A 70 -9.64 -5.26 -7.24
CA GLY A 70 -10.30 -6.57 -7.19
C GLY A 70 -9.59 -7.61 -6.30
N GLN A 71 -8.65 -7.18 -5.46
CA GLN A 71 -7.86 -8.06 -4.59
C GLN A 71 -8.57 -8.38 -3.27
N ILE A 72 -9.50 -7.52 -2.85
CA ILE A 72 -10.40 -7.74 -1.72
C ILE A 72 -11.81 -7.30 -2.10
N HIS A 73 -12.80 -7.74 -1.34
CA HIS A 73 -14.17 -7.24 -1.47
C HIS A 73 -14.78 -6.93 -0.10
N PRO A 74 -15.57 -5.84 0.01
CA PRO A 74 -16.35 -5.59 1.22
C PRO A 74 -17.46 -6.64 1.34
N VAL A 75 -17.74 -7.06 2.58
CA VAL A 75 -18.92 -7.88 2.93
C VAL A 75 -19.95 -7.11 3.77
N GLY A 76 -19.68 -5.82 4.02
CA GLY A 76 -20.54 -4.88 4.75
C GLY A 76 -20.00 -4.52 6.13
N ARG A 77 -20.39 -3.33 6.64
CA ARG A 77 -20.01 -2.83 7.97
C ARG A 77 -18.50 -2.82 8.24
N GLY A 78 -17.69 -2.45 7.24
CA GLY A 78 -16.22 -2.38 7.39
C GLY A 78 -15.51 -3.73 7.43
N LEU A 79 -16.21 -4.83 7.11
CA LEU A 79 -15.60 -6.15 6.95
C LEU A 79 -15.13 -6.37 5.51
N TYR A 80 -13.92 -6.90 5.37
CA TYR A 80 -13.31 -7.23 4.09
C TYR A 80 -12.95 -8.71 4.01
N LYS A 81 -13.05 -9.27 2.82
CA LYS A 81 -12.60 -10.62 2.49
C LYS A 81 -11.65 -10.58 1.31
N ILE A 82 -10.59 -11.39 1.36
CA ILE A 82 -9.63 -11.51 0.27
C ILE A 82 -10.23 -12.30 -0.90
N THR A 83 -9.93 -11.87 -2.13
CA THR A 83 -10.27 -12.62 -3.34
C THR A 83 -9.17 -13.62 -3.68
N ASP A 84 -9.40 -14.50 -4.64
CA ASP A 84 -8.32 -15.38 -5.12
C ASP A 84 -7.20 -14.60 -5.81
N ASP A 85 -7.48 -13.39 -6.29
CA ASP A 85 -6.48 -12.50 -6.85
C ASP A 85 -5.55 -11.91 -5.78
N GLY A 86 -6.14 -11.41 -4.69
CA GLY A 86 -5.37 -10.95 -3.53
C GLY A 86 -4.49 -12.04 -2.93
N LYS A 87 -4.96 -13.29 -2.89
CA LYS A 87 -4.15 -14.44 -2.42
C LYS A 87 -2.96 -14.76 -3.31
N ARG A 88 -3.07 -14.53 -4.63
CA ARG A 88 -1.94 -14.74 -5.55
C ARG A 88 -0.84 -13.73 -5.29
N GLN A 89 -1.21 -12.49 -4.96
CA GLN A 89 -0.25 -11.42 -4.71
C GLN A 89 0.54 -11.57 -3.39
N THR A 90 0.00 -12.33 -2.42
CA THR A 90 0.72 -12.69 -1.19
C THR A 90 1.72 -13.83 -1.36
N GLY A 91 1.71 -14.50 -2.51
CA GLY A 91 2.57 -15.66 -2.82
C GLY A 91 3.84 -15.33 -3.61
N ASP A 92 4.05 -14.06 -3.98
CA ASP A 92 5.11 -13.65 -4.92
C ASP A 92 6.33 -13.02 -4.19
N ASP A 93 6.90 -13.77 -3.25
CA ASP A 93 8.26 -13.54 -2.73
C ASP A 93 9.16 -14.78 -3.02
N SER A 94 8.87 -15.53 -4.07
CA SER A 94 9.67 -16.67 -4.50
C SER A 94 9.63 -16.81 -6.02
N GLU A 95 10.44 -16.01 -6.71
CA GLU A 95 11.29 -16.41 -7.85
C GLU A 95 11.77 -15.16 -8.62
N SER A 96 12.98 -14.68 -8.36
CA SER A 96 13.98 -14.22 -9.35
C SER A 96 15.33 -13.92 -8.70
#